data_AF-A0A0L0T4E3-F1
#
_entry.id   AF-A0A0L0T4E3-F1
#
_cell.length_a   1.000
_cell.length_b   1.000
_cell.length_c   1.000
_cell.angle_alpha   90.00
_cell.angle_beta   90.00
_cell.angle_gamma   90.00
#
_symmetry.space_group_name_H-M   'P 1'
#
loop_
_entity.id
_entity.type
_entity.pdbx_description
1 polymer ?
#
loop_
_entity_poly.entity_id
_entity_poly.type
_entity_poly.pdbx_seq_one_letter_code
_entity_poly.pdbx_strand_id
1 'polypeptide(L)'
;MSRAAITAGGSTVKAIENAVAGIRGNRRVESKSGDETYEALSKYAIDLVALCEQGKLDPVLGRDDEIRRVIQVLSRRTKSNPVLIGAPGTGKTAIVEGLAHRIVRRDVPQNLQCKIYALDMGALVAGAKYRGEFEERLKAVLKEVKDSDGQIILFIDEIHTVLGAGKGEGSMDAANLLKPMLARGELRCIGATTLDEYKKYASVAAHKRTPG
;
A
#
# COMPACT_ATOMS: atom_id res chain seq x y z
N MET A 1 -14.62 36.64 -21.47
CA MET A 1 -15.64 37.54 -20.90
C MET A 1 -15.61 37.44 -19.37
N SER A 2 -14.64 38.09 -18.71
CA SER A 2 -14.63 38.33 -17.24
C SER A 2 -13.33 39.05 -16.83
N ARG A 3 -13.14 40.29 -17.32
CA ARG A 3 -11.98 41.13 -17.03
C ARG A 3 -12.36 42.41 -16.27
N ALA A 4 -13.43 42.35 -15.45
CA ALA A 4 -14.04 43.54 -14.86
C ALA A 4 -14.56 43.32 -13.42
N ALA A 5 -13.70 42.86 -12.50
CA ALA A 5 -14.07 42.74 -11.09
C ALA A 5 -12.92 42.98 -10.08
N ILE A 6 -11.92 43.80 -10.39
CA ILE A 6 -10.82 44.13 -9.44
C ILE A 6 -10.61 45.66 -9.30
N THR A 7 -11.68 46.45 -9.37
CA THR A 7 -11.61 47.89 -9.06
C THR A 7 -12.75 48.31 -8.14
N ALA A 8 -12.78 47.73 -6.94
CA ALA A 8 -13.61 48.21 -5.82
C ALA A 8 -12.88 48.19 -4.46
N GLY A 9 -11.60 47.81 -4.39
CA GLY A 9 -10.78 47.94 -3.19
C GLY A 9 -9.36 48.32 -3.61
N GLY A 10 -8.86 49.46 -3.15
CA GLY A 10 -7.62 50.11 -3.59
C GLY A 10 -6.34 49.33 -3.29
N SER A 11 -6.16 48.16 -3.91
CA SER A 11 -4.90 47.43 -3.95
C SER A 11 -4.34 47.52 -5.37
N THR A 12 -3.26 48.28 -5.54
CA THR A 12 -2.60 48.48 -6.83
C THR A 12 -2.08 47.13 -7.34
N VAL A 13 -2.29 46.81 -8.62
CA VAL A 13 -1.83 45.55 -9.26
C VAL A 13 -0.36 45.23 -8.95
N LYS A 14 0.49 46.26 -8.86
CA LYS A 14 1.91 46.17 -8.46
C LYS A 14 2.14 45.64 -7.04
N ALA A 15 1.25 45.91 -6.08
CA ALA A 15 1.37 45.42 -4.72
C ALA A 15 1.13 43.91 -4.64
N ILE A 16 0.20 43.40 -5.45
CA ILE A 16 -0.10 41.97 -5.56
C ILE A 16 1.05 41.25 -6.30
N GLU A 17 1.58 41.85 -7.37
CA GLU A 17 2.74 41.28 -8.10
C GLU A 17 3.98 41.15 -7.21
N ASN A 18 4.26 42.15 -6.37
CA ASN A 18 5.38 42.10 -5.42
C ASN A 18 5.17 41.11 -4.28
N ALA A 19 3.94 40.98 -3.77
CA ALA A 19 3.61 39.97 -2.75
C ALA A 19 3.74 38.54 -3.31
N VAL A 20 3.34 38.32 -4.56
CA VAL A 20 3.49 37.03 -5.24
C VAL A 20 4.95 36.72 -5.56
N ALA A 21 5.77 37.73 -5.87
CA ALA A 21 7.21 37.57 -6.07
C ALA A 21 7.95 37.24 -4.76
N GLY A 22 7.55 37.83 -3.63
CA GLY A 22 8.14 37.56 -2.31
C GLY A 22 7.83 36.16 -1.75
N ILE A 23 6.67 35.60 -2.07
CA ILE A 23 6.30 34.22 -1.69
C ILE A 23 7.00 33.19 -2.60
N ARG A 24 7.41 33.58 -3.81
CA ARG A 24 8.07 32.73 -4.81
C ARG A 24 9.61 32.69 -4.66
N GLY A 25 10.11 32.79 -3.44
CA GLY A 25 11.51 32.53 -3.11
C GLY A 25 11.88 31.06 -3.31
N ASN A 26 12.61 30.79 -4.40
CA ASN A 26 13.57 29.69 -4.57
C ASN A 26 13.10 28.22 -4.54
N ARG A 27 11.83 27.91 -4.79
CA ARG A 27 11.43 26.52 -5.09
C ARG A 27 11.15 26.37 -6.57
N ARG A 28 12.12 25.78 -7.30
CA ARG A 28 11.88 25.25 -8.65
C ARG A 28 10.73 24.26 -8.53
N VAL A 29 9.57 24.63 -9.07
CA VAL A 29 8.42 23.74 -9.19
C VAL A 29 8.76 22.78 -10.32
N GLU A 30 9.42 21.68 -9.97
CA GLU A 30 9.43 20.51 -10.84
C GLU A 30 8.01 19.92 -10.85
N SER A 31 7.56 19.67 -12.06
CA SER A 31 6.16 19.57 -12.43
C SER A 31 5.52 18.22 -12.09
N LYS A 32 4.32 18.30 -11.48
CA LYS A 32 3.10 17.53 -11.77
C LYS A 32 3.21 15.99 -11.75
N SER A 33 3.07 15.43 -10.55
CA SER A 33 2.22 14.27 -10.28
C SER A 33 1.49 14.59 -8.98
N GLY A 34 0.17 14.52 -8.96
CA GLY A 34 -0.63 14.97 -7.81
C GLY A 34 -0.22 14.25 -6.53
N ASP A 35 0.16 15.01 -5.50
CA ASP A 35 0.17 14.53 -4.13
C ASP A 35 -1.30 14.28 -3.74
N GLU A 36 -1.85 13.14 -4.17
CA GLU A 36 -2.90 12.50 -3.41
C GLU A 36 -2.28 12.13 -2.07
N THR A 37 -2.49 13.00 -1.08
CA THR A 37 -2.08 12.72 0.29
C THR A 37 -2.93 11.56 0.79
N TYR A 38 -2.39 10.35 0.70
CA TYR A 38 -2.99 9.15 1.27
C TYR A 38 -2.92 9.24 2.81
N GLU A 39 -3.99 9.70 3.44
CA GLU A 39 -4.04 9.99 4.86
C GLU A 39 -4.02 8.70 5.70
N ALA A 40 -4.71 7.65 5.28
CA ALA A 40 -4.73 6.38 6.00
C ALA A 40 -3.41 5.62 5.82
N LEU A 41 -2.90 5.52 4.59
CA LEU A 41 -1.62 4.86 4.31
C LEU A 41 -0.46 5.54 5.01
N SER A 42 -0.45 6.87 5.12
CA SER A 42 0.62 7.58 5.86
C SER A 42 0.58 7.36 7.37
N LYS A 43 -0.58 7.01 7.94
CA LYS A 43 -0.75 6.72 9.37
C LYS A 43 -0.54 5.25 9.73
N TYR A 44 -0.94 4.34 8.85
CA TYR A 44 -1.06 2.91 9.15
C TYR A 44 -0.20 2.01 8.25
N ALA A 45 0.63 2.59 7.39
CA ALA A 45 1.53 1.85 6.55
C ALA A 45 2.86 2.60 6.33
N ILE A 46 3.85 1.87 5.86
CA ILE A 46 5.20 2.36 5.62
C ILE A 46 5.49 2.27 4.12
N ASP A 47 5.84 3.38 3.48
CA ASP A 47 6.23 3.40 2.07
C ASP A 47 7.65 2.84 1.90
N LEU A 48 7.74 1.59 1.46
CA LEU A 48 9.01 0.90 1.25
C LEU A 48 9.80 1.48 0.08
N VAL A 49 9.13 2.00 -0.94
CA VAL A 49 9.82 2.60 -2.10
C VAL A 49 10.46 3.91 -1.65
N ALA A 50 9.72 4.75 -0.91
CA ALA A 50 10.27 5.98 -0.35
C ALA A 50 11.44 5.72 0.63
N LEU A 51 11.34 4.68 1.47
CA LEU A 51 12.46 4.29 2.35
C LEU A 51 13.69 3.83 1.55
N CYS A 52 13.47 3.10 0.46
CA CYS A 52 14.53 2.65 -0.44
C CYS A 52 15.24 3.84 -1.11
N GLU A 53 14.49 4.82 -1.62
CA GLU A 53 15.04 6.05 -2.22
C GLU A 53 15.85 6.86 -1.22
N GLN A 54 15.46 6.83 0.06
CA GLN A 54 16.20 7.47 1.15
C GLN A 54 17.42 6.67 1.63
N GLY A 55 17.69 5.50 1.05
CA GLY A 55 18.79 4.62 1.45
C GLY A 55 18.62 4.00 2.84
N LYS A 56 17.37 3.91 3.33
CA LYS A 56 17.03 3.36 4.65
C LYS A 56 16.72 1.86 4.64
N LEU A 57 16.58 1.26 3.46
CA LEU A 57 16.43 -0.20 3.34
C LEU A 57 17.79 -0.84 3.11
N ASP A 58 18.05 -1.92 3.84
CA ASP A 58 19.25 -2.73 3.67
C ASP A 58 19.30 -3.38 2.27
N PRO A 59 20.49 -3.62 1.72
CA PRO A 59 20.64 -4.34 0.47
C PRO A 59 20.23 -5.81 0.64
N VAL A 60 19.39 -6.29 -0.26
CA VAL A 60 18.88 -7.67 -0.23
C VAL A 60 19.81 -8.59 -1.01
N LEU A 61 20.37 -9.60 -0.35
CA LEU A 61 21.30 -10.57 -0.94
C LEU A 61 20.66 -11.95 -1.12
N GLY A 62 20.90 -12.59 -2.26
CA GLY A 62 20.54 -14.00 -2.49
C GLY A 62 19.04 -14.29 -2.64
N ARG A 63 18.22 -13.30 -3.01
CA ARG A 63 16.75 -13.44 -3.18
C ARG A 63 16.23 -13.09 -4.57
N ASP A 64 17.12 -13.05 -5.57
CA ASP A 64 16.78 -12.60 -6.92
C ASP A 64 15.69 -13.44 -7.59
N ASP A 65 15.71 -14.77 -7.37
CA ASP A 65 14.74 -15.67 -7.99
C ASP A 65 13.36 -15.51 -7.35
N GLU A 66 13.27 -15.34 -6.03
CA GLU A 66 12.03 -15.06 -5.33
C GLU A 66 11.45 -13.70 -5.74
N ILE A 67 12.28 -12.65 -5.79
CA ILE A 67 11.85 -11.32 -6.23
C ILE A 67 11.34 -11.38 -7.68
N ARG A 68 12.06 -12.06 -8.59
CA ARG A 68 11.65 -12.25 -9.98
C ARG A 68 10.29 -12.98 -10.06
N ARG A 69 10.07 -13.99 -9.22
CA ARG A 69 8.79 -14.72 -9.16
C ARG A 69 7.64 -13.83 -8.67
N VAL A 70 7.89 -12.97 -7.68
CA VAL A 70 6.91 -11.97 -7.21
C VAL A 70 6.52 -11.02 -8.33
N ILE A 71 7.51 -10.47 -9.06
CA ILE A 71 7.30 -9.60 -10.23
C ILE A 71 6.43 -10.29 -11.28
N GLN A 72 6.73 -11.55 -11.61
CA GLN A 72 5.98 -12.33 -12.58
C GLN A 72 4.51 -12.52 -12.18
N VAL A 73 4.23 -12.76 -10.89
CA VAL A 73 2.85 -12.91 -10.40
C VAL A 73 2.11 -11.58 -10.42
N LEU A 74 2.74 -10.50 -9.93
CA LEU A 74 2.15 -9.16 -9.91
C LEU A 74 1.85 -8.62 -11.33
N SER A 75 2.63 -9.05 -12.33
CA SER A 75 2.45 -8.64 -13.72
C SER A 75 1.28 -9.33 -14.44
N ARG A 76 0.62 -10.30 -13.82
CA ARG A 76 -0.52 -11.00 -14.43
C ARG A 76 -1.76 -10.11 -14.48
N ARG A 77 -2.60 -10.32 -15.49
CA ARG A 77 -3.89 -9.64 -15.63
C ARG A 77 -4.95 -10.13 -14.63
N THR A 78 -4.83 -11.37 -14.15
CA THR A 78 -5.76 -11.99 -13.20
C THR A 78 -5.01 -12.72 -12.08
N LYS A 79 -5.58 -12.72 -10.87
CA LYS A 79 -5.00 -13.35 -9.67
C LYS A 79 -3.54 -12.94 -9.42
N SER A 80 -3.29 -11.64 -9.48
CA SER A 80 -1.96 -11.03 -9.37
C SER A 80 -1.49 -10.78 -7.94
N ASN A 81 -1.96 -11.57 -6.97
CA ASN A 81 -1.68 -11.38 -5.54
C ASN A 81 -0.78 -12.52 -5.02
N PRO A 82 0.56 -12.37 -5.02
CA PRO A 82 1.46 -13.40 -4.53
C PRO A 82 1.37 -13.56 -3.01
N VAL A 83 1.55 -14.80 -2.54
CA VAL A 83 1.67 -15.12 -1.12
C VAL A 83 3.02 -15.77 -0.88
N LEU A 84 3.86 -15.14 -0.07
CA LEU A 84 5.15 -15.63 0.38
C LEU A 84 4.92 -16.61 1.55
N ILE A 85 5.29 -17.87 1.36
CA ILE A 85 5.11 -18.93 2.35
C ILE A 85 6.49 -19.41 2.80
N GLY A 86 6.73 -19.41 4.10
CA GLY A 86 7.98 -19.86 4.71
C GLY A 86 7.92 -19.83 6.23
N ALA A 87 8.91 -20.37 6.92
CA ALA A 87 8.98 -20.27 8.38
C ALA A 87 9.11 -18.79 8.83
N PRO A 88 8.76 -18.44 10.09
CA PRO A 88 9.08 -17.13 10.65
C PRO A 88 10.59 -16.83 10.56
N GLY A 89 10.96 -15.56 10.35
CA GLY A 89 12.37 -15.15 10.29
C GLY A 89 13.12 -15.53 9.01
N THR A 90 12.50 -16.17 8.01
CA THR A 90 13.18 -16.55 6.76
C THR A 90 13.40 -15.40 5.77
N GLY A 91 13.18 -14.14 6.18
CA GLY A 91 13.36 -12.97 5.31
C GLY A 91 12.27 -12.76 4.27
N LYS A 92 11.00 -13.06 4.59
CA LYS A 92 9.86 -12.79 3.68
C LYS A 92 9.73 -11.29 3.39
N THR A 93 9.91 -10.44 4.39
CA THR A 93 9.96 -8.98 4.27
C THR A 93 11.10 -8.53 3.36
N ALA A 94 12.28 -9.14 3.46
CA ALA A 94 13.42 -8.83 2.60
C ALA A 94 13.14 -9.05 1.11
N ILE A 95 12.28 -10.01 0.74
CA ILE A 95 11.86 -10.19 -0.66
C ILE A 95 11.08 -8.97 -1.15
N VAL A 96 10.24 -8.38 -0.31
CA VAL A 96 9.42 -7.21 -0.64
C VAL A 96 10.27 -5.93 -0.67
N GLU A 97 11.22 -5.79 0.26
CA GLU A 97 12.22 -4.72 0.22
C GLU A 97 13.08 -4.81 -1.05
N GLY A 98 13.45 -6.03 -1.45
CA GLY A 98 14.17 -6.27 -2.70
C GLY A 98 13.35 -5.91 -3.94
N LEU A 99 12.03 -6.08 -3.89
CA LEU A 99 11.13 -5.55 -4.92
C LEU A 99 11.14 -4.01 -4.93
N ALA A 100 11.12 -3.35 -3.77
CA ALA A 100 11.23 -1.89 -3.70
C ALA A 100 12.54 -1.39 -4.35
N HIS A 101 13.67 -2.05 -4.07
CA HIS A 101 14.95 -1.78 -4.76
C HIS A 101 14.84 -1.89 -6.28
N ARG A 102 14.16 -2.92 -6.80
CA ARG A 102 13.96 -3.07 -8.25
C ARG A 102 13.07 -1.98 -8.84
N ILE A 103 12.02 -1.55 -8.14
CA ILE A 103 11.16 -0.44 -8.56
C ILE A 103 11.96 0.86 -8.64
N VAL A 104 12.75 1.19 -7.61
CA VAL A 104 13.59 2.40 -7.60
C VAL A 104 14.60 2.39 -8.74
N ARG A 105 15.20 1.23 -9.01
CA ARG A 105 16.14 1.04 -10.14
C ARG A 105 15.45 0.98 -11.51
N ARG A 106 14.12 1.03 -11.56
CA ARG A 106 13.31 0.83 -12.78
C ARG A 106 13.59 -0.52 -13.46
N ASP A 107 13.97 -1.53 -12.68
CA ASP A 107 14.18 -2.92 -13.08
C ASP A 107 12.90 -3.76 -12.85
N VAL A 108 11.77 -3.22 -13.31
CA VAL A 108 10.47 -3.88 -13.29
C VAL A 108 9.70 -3.52 -14.55
N PRO A 109 8.73 -4.34 -14.98
CA PRO A 109 7.77 -3.95 -16.01
C PRO A 109 7.06 -2.62 -15.67
N GLN A 110 6.72 -1.83 -16.69
CA GLN A 110 6.15 -0.48 -16.51
C GLN A 110 4.88 -0.47 -15.65
N ASN A 111 4.05 -1.52 -15.73
CA ASN A 111 2.84 -1.68 -14.92
C ASN A 111 3.11 -1.94 -13.42
N LEU A 112 4.37 -2.15 -13.04
CA LEU A 112 4.84 -2.30 -11.66
C LEU A 112 5.71 -1.13 -11.19
N GLN A 113 5.83 -0.06 -11.98
CA GLN A 113 6.45 1.19 -11.54
C GLN A 113 5.48 1.94 -10.60
N CYS A 114 5.35 1.46 -9.37
CA CYS A 114 4.30 1.80 -8.43
C CYS A 114 4.84 1.89 -6.99
N LYS A 115 4.03 2.38 -6.03
CA LYS A 115 4.44 2.42 -4.62
C LYS A 115 4.19 1.07 -3.94
N ILE A 116 4.98 0.77 -2.90
CA ILE A 116 4.76 -0.39 -2.04
C ILE A 116 4.56 0.11 -0.61
N TYR A 117 3.40 -0.16 -0.03
CA TYR A 117 3.10 0.16 1.36
C TYR A 117 3.07 -1.12 2.19
N ALA A 118 3.90 -1.22 3.22
CA ALA A 118 3.84 -2.27 4.22
C ALA A 118 2.85 -1.89 5.32
N LEU A 119 1.82 -2.71 5.53
CA LEU A 119 0.81 -2.48 6.56
C LEU A 119 1.42 -2.62 7.95
N ASP A 120 1.24 -1.61 8.79
CA ASP A 120 1.67 -1.64 10.19
C ASP A 120 0.50 -2.08 11.08
N MET A 121 0.53 -3.35 11.46
CA MET A 121 -0.47 -3.92 12.37
C MET A 121 -0.44 -3.27 13.76
N GLY A 122 0.73 -2.84 14.23
CA GLY A 122 0.88 -2.13 15.49
C GLY A 122 0.17 -0.78 15.44
N ALA A 123 0.37 -0.01 14.37
CA ALA A 123 -0.30 1.28 14.18
C ALA A 123 -1.83 1.14 14.06
N LEU A 124 -2.32 0.09 13.40
CA LEU A 124 -3.75 -0.17 13.29
C LEU A 124 -4.39 -0.50 14.65
N VAL A 125 -3.71 -1.28 15.49
CA VAL A 125 -4.19 -1.70 16.82
C VAL A 125 -3.97 -0.61 17.88
N ALA A 126 -2.92 0.21 17.73
CA ALA A 126 -2.56 1.23 18.72
C ALA A 126 -3.70 2.22 18.95
N GLY A 127 -4.14 2.33 20.20
CA GLY A 127 -5.23 3.22 20.59
C GLY A 127 -6.60 2.81 20.06
N ALA A 128 -6.75 1.62 19.43
CA ALA A 128 -8.05 1.07 19.11
C ALA A 128 -8.67 0.46 20.39
N LYS A 129 -9.67 1.13 20.97
CA LYS A 129 -10.34 0.64 22.19
C LYS A 129 -11.41 -0.41 21.87
N TYR A 130 -11.90 -0.39 20.64
CA TYR A 130 -12.96 -1.26 20.15
C TYR A 130 -12.56 -1.90 18.81
N ARG A 131 -13.03 -3.12 18.54
CA ARG A 131 -12.77 -3.84 17.28
C ARG A 131 -13.20 -3.06 16.03
N GLY A 132 -14.30 -2.30 16.13
CA GLY A 132 -14.80 -1.49 15.02
C GLY A 132 -13.80 -0.43 14.56
N GLU A 133 -13.03 0.16 15.46
CA GLU A 133 -12.04 1.19 15.11
C GLU A 133 -10.90 0.60 14.27
N PHE A 134 -10.47 -0.62 14.57
CA PHE A 134 -9.49 -1.33 13.74
C PHE A 134 -10.03 -1.59 12.33
N GLU A 135 -11.27 -2.09 12.22
CA GLU A 135 -11.89 -2.36 10.93
C GLU A 135 -12.08 -1.09 10.10
N GLU A 136 -12.46 0.02 10.73
CA GLU A 136 -12.58 1.32 10.06
C GLU A 136 -11.24 1.81 9.52
N ARG A 137 -10.16 1.70 10.32
CA ARG A 137 -8.80 2.08 9.88
C ARG A 137 -8.32 1.20 8.73
N LEU A 138 -8.51 -0.12 8.83
CA LEU A 138 -8.14 -1.04 7.76
C LEU A 138 -8.96 -0.75 6.49
N LYS A 139 -10.27 -0.49 6.63
CA LYS A 139 -11.13 -0.13 5.51
C LYS A 139 -10.67 1.17 4.84
N ALA A 140 -10.21 2.16 5.60
CA ALA A 140 -9.65 3.38 5.06
C ALA A 140 -8.38 3.10 4.23
N VAL A 141 -7.45 2.30 4.76
CA VAL A 141 -6.25 1.87 4.02
C VAL A 141 -6.61 1.13 2.73
N LEU A 142 -7.50 0.14 2.81
CA LEU A 142 -7.92 -0.63 1.64
C LEU A 142 -8.61 0.23 0.59
N LYS A 143 -9.38 1.23 1.02
CA LYS A 143 -10.01 2.20 0.12
C LYS A 143 -8.96 3.00 -0.65
N GLU A 144 -7.95 3.53 0.01
CA GLU A 144 -6.88 4.29 -0.67
C GLU A 144 -6.10 3.41 -1.66
N VAL A 145 -5.82 2.15 -1.32
CA VAL A 145 -5.17 1.21 -2.25
C VAL A 145 -6.06 0.93 -3.46
N LYS A 146 -7.37 0.75 -3.25
CA LYS A 146 -8.33 0.56 -4.35
C LYS A 146 -8.41 1.79 -5.25
N ASP A 147 -8.52 2.97 -4.65
CA ASP A 147 -8.70 4.24 -5.37
C ASP A 147 -7.42 4.62 -6.15
N SER A 148 -6.27 4.04 -5.81
CA SER A 148 -5.01 4.20 -6.54
C SER A 148 -4.96 3.55 -7.93
N ASP A 149 -5.99 2.80 -8.34
CA ASP A 149 -6.08 2.13 -9.65
C ASP A 149 -4.82 1.30 -10.02
N GLY A 150 -4.32 0.53 -9.03
CA GLY A 150 -3.17 -0.35 -9.20
C GLY A 150 -1.81 0.35 -9.12
N GLN A 151 -1.76 1.64 -8.76
CA GLN A 151 -0.51 2.37 -8.47
C GLN A 151 0.06 2.08 -7.07
N ILE A 152 -0.64 1.28 -6.26
CA ILE A 152 -0.19 0.86 -4.94
C ILE A 152 -0.23 -0.66 -4.82
N ILE A 153 0.88 -1.23 -4.33
CA ILE A 153 0.96 -2.59 -3.81
C ILE A 153 0.90 -2.53 -2.29
N LEU A 154 -0.08 -3.21 -1.69
CA LEU A 154 -0.14 -3.38 -0.24
C LEU A 154 0.60 -4.65 0.17
N PHE A 155 1.62 -4.54 1.02
CA PHE A 155 2.25 -5.68 1.66
C PHE A 155 1.62 -5.92 3.03
N ILE A 156 1.16 -7.15 3.27
CA ILE A 156 0.59 -7.59 4.54
C ILE A 156 1.43 -8.75 5.06
N ASP A 157 2.29 -8.45 6.03
CA ASP A 157 2.96 -9.51 6.76
C ASP A 157 1.96 -10.23 7.67
N GLU A 158 2.19 -11.52 7.88
CA GLU A 158 1.28 -12.38 8.65
C GLU A 158 -0.18 -12.23 8.23
N ILE A 159 -0.47 -12.29 6.93
CA ILE A 159 -1.81 -12.02 6.35
C ILE A 159 -2.93 -12.86 6.97
N HIS A 160 -2.59 -14.00 7.57
CA HIS A 160 -3.51 -14.86 8.29
C HIS A 160 -4.12 -14.20 9.55
N THR A 161 -3.44 -13.21 10.15
CA THR A 161 -3.91 -12.44 11.31
C THR A 161 -5.12 -11.58 10.93
N VAL A 162 -5.04 -10.92 9.77
CA VAL A 162 -6.11 -10.10 9.18
C VAL A 162 -7.24 -10.98 8.59
N LEU A 163 -6.92 -12.20 8.15
CA LEU A 163 -7.89 -13.13 7.58
C LEU A 163 -8.59 -14.03 8.62
N GLY A 164 -8.28 -13.88 9.91
CA GLY A 164 -8.98 -14.57 11.00
C GLY A 164 -8.66 -16.06 11.17
N ALA A 165 -7.48 -16.53 10.73
CA ALA A 165 -7.11 -17.96 10.87
C ALA A 165 -6.63 -18.35 12.29
N GLY A 166 -6.62 -17.41 13.24
CA GLY A 166 -6.31 -17.64 14.65
C GLY A 166 -7.57 -17.89 15.49
N LYS A 167 -7.64 -19.02 16.19
CA LYS A 167 -8.73 -19.36 17.13
C LYS A 167 -8.61 -18.66 18.51
N GLY A 168 -7.91 -17.54 18.59
CA GLY A 168 -7.93 -16.72 19.81
C GLY A 168 -9.20 -15.90 19.85
N GLU A 169 -9.74 -15.64 21.04
CA GLU A 169 -10.93 -14.79 21.28
C GLU A 169 -10.83 -13.37 20.69
N GLY A 170 -9.73 -13.01 20.01
CA GLY A 170 -9.46 -11.70 19.38
C GLY A 170 -9.14 -11.75 17.89
N SER A 171 -9.46 -12.81 17.15
CA SER A 171 -9.24 -12.81 15.70
C SER A 171 -10.09 -11.75 15.01
N MET A 172 -9.40 -10.87 14.28
CA MET A 172 -9.98 -9.81 13.48
C MET A 172 -10.53 -10.43 12.19
N ASP A 173 -11.85 -10.42 11.99
CA ASP A 173 -12.47 -10.97 10.78
C ASP A 173 -12.51 -9.93 9.64
N ALA A 174 -11.33 -9.43 9.26
CA ALA A 174 -11.20 -8.57 8.10
C ALA A 174 -11.22 -9.37 6.77
N ALA A 175 -11.44 -10.69 6.83
CA ALA A 175 -11.60 -11.53 5.64
C ALA A 175 -12.80 -11.09 4.79
N ASN A 176 -13.86 -10.57 5.42
CA ASN A 176 -15.05 -10.05 4.72
C ASN A 176 -14.75 -8.77 3.94
N LEU A 177 -13.74 -8.00 4.34
CA LEU A 177 -13.27 -6.81 3.62
C LEU A 177 -12.34 -7.20 2.46
N LEU A 178 -11.37 -8.09 2.72
CA LEU A 178 -10.32 -8.44 1.76
C LEU A 178 -10.80 -9.35 0.62
N LYS A 179 -11.56 -10.41 0.93
CA LYS A 179 -11.93 -11.44 -0.06
C LYS A 179 -12.67 -10.88 -1.28
N PRO A 180 -13.68 -9.99 -1.12
CA PRO A 180 -14.39 -9.43 -2.28
C PRO A 180 -13.49 -8.57 -3.15
N MET A 181 -12.61 -7.76 -2.55
CA MET A 181 -11.68 -6.89 -3.29
C MET A 181 -10.64 -7.69 -4.07
N LEU A 182 -10.10 -8.76 -3.46
CA LEU A 182 -9.18 -9.70 -4.11
C LEU A 182 -9.85 -10.45 -5.28
N ALA A 183 -11.11 -10.88 -5.11
CA ALA A 183 -11.86 -11.57 -6.15
C ALA A 183 -12.16 -10.68 -7.36
N ARG A 184 -12.45 -9.39 -7.11
CA ARG A 184 -12.70 -8.39 -8.16
C ARG A 184 -11.43 -7.82 -8.79
N GLY A 185 -10.25 -8.10 -8.22
CA GLY A 185 -8.98 -7.53 -8.68
C GLY A 185 -8.81 -6.04 -8.34
N GLU A 186 -9.62 -5.52 -7.42
CA GLU A 186 -9.56 -4.12 -6.94
C GLU A 186 -8.39 -3.88 -5.97
N LEU A 187 -7.81 -4.96 -5.45
CA LEU A 187 -6.68 -4.92 -4.52
C LEU A 187 -5.48 -5.63 -5.14
N ARG A 188 -4.36 -4.91 -5.22
CA ARG A 188 -3.04 -5.47 -5.51
C ARG A 188 -2.26 -5.56 -4.21
N CYS A 189 -1.95 -6.78 -3.78
CA CYS A 189 -1.24 -7.01 -2.54
C CYS A 189 -0.24 -8.16 -2.61
N ILE A 190 0.74 -8.13 -1.71
CA ILE A 190 1.63 -9.24 -1.41
C ILE A 190 1.30 -9.69 0.02
N GLY A 191 0.96 -10.96 0.20
CA GLY A 191 0.79 -11.55 1.53
C GLY A 191 2.05 -12.30 1.96
N ALA A 192 2.36 -12.32 3.25
CA ALA A 192 3.32 -13.26 3.82
C ALA A 192 2.66 -14.08 4.94
N THR A 193 3.02 -15.36 5.03
CA THR A 193 2.45 -16.27 6.03
C THR A 193 3.36 -17.48 6.27
N THR A 194 3.08 -18.26 7.30
CA THR A 194 3.72 -19.57 7.49
C THR A 194 2.97 -20.70 6.77
N LEU A 195 3.65 -21.83 6.58
CA LEU A 195 3.05 -23.00 5.95
C LEU A 195 1.84 -23.52 6.73
N ASP A 196 1.91 -23.51 8.05
CA ASP A 196 0.84 -24.04 8.91
C ASP A 196 -0.40 -23.14 8.88
N GLU A 197 -0.22 -21.82 8.88
CA GLU A 197 -1.31 -20.86 8.71
C GLU A 197 -1.92 -20.93 7.31
N TYR A 198 -1.10 -21.06 6.27
CA TYR A 198 -1.58 -21.24 4.91
C TYR A 198 -2.47 -22.49 4.78
N LYS A 199 -2.04 -23.62 5.36
CA LYS A 199 -2.84 -24.86 5.36
C LYS A 199 -4.18 -24.69 6.09
N LYS A 200 -4.17 -24.04 7.26
CA LYS A 200 -5.39 -23.72 8.02
C LYS A 200 -6.34 -22.82 7.23
N TYR A 201 -5.82 -21.83 6.51
CA TYR A 201 -6.64 -20.96 5.67
C TYR A 201 -7.19 -21.70 4.44
N ALA A 202 -6.36 -22.48 3.75
CA ALA A 202 -6.75 -23.19 2.53
C ALA A 202 -7.87 -24.23 2.81
N SER A 203 -7.84 -24.90 3.95
CA SER A 203 -8.89 -25.85 4.34
C SER A 203 -10.23 -25.17 4.63
N VAL A 204 -10.21 -23.99 5.27
CA VAL A 204 -11.41 -23.18 5.54
C VAL A 204 -11.99 -22.58 4.26
N ALA A 205 -11.14 -22.13 3.33
CA ALA A 205 -11.57 -21.60 2.04
C ALA A 205 -12.21 -22.68 1.14
N ALA A 206 -11.71 -23.93 1.22
CA ALA A 206 -12.28 -25.06 0.49
C ALA A 206 -13.67 -25.49 1.01
N HIS A 207 -13.91 -25.39 2.32
CA HIS A 207 -15.21 -25.75 2.93
C HIS A 207 -16.35 -24.77 2.60
N LYS A 208 -16.05 -23.54 2.17
CA LYS A 208 -17.09 -22.56 1.75
C LYS A 208 -17.46 -22.65 0.26
N ARG A 209 -16.96 -23.66 -0.45
CA ARG A 209 -17.37 -24.00 -1.82
C ARG A 209 -18.24 -25.26 -1.82
N THR A 210 -19.40 -25.20 -1.20
CA THR A 210 -20.46 -26.17 -1.48
C THR A 210 -21.23 -25.70 -2.72
N PRO A 211 -21.41 -26.54 -3.76
CA PRO A 211 -22.19 -26.18 -4.93
C PRO A 211 -23.68 -26.17 -4.57
N GLY A 212 -24.34 -25.05 -4.83
CA GLY A 212 -25.78 -24.96 -5.01
C GLY A 212 -26.11 -24.98 -6.49
#